data_AF-A0A0K0FYK8-F1
#
_entry.id   AF-A0A0K0FYK8-F1
#
_cell.length_a   1.000
_cell.length_b   1.000
_cell.length_c   1.000
_cell.angle_alpha   90.00
_cell.angle_beta   90.00
_cell.angle_gamma   90.00
#
_symmetry.space_group_name_H-M   'P 1'
#
loop_
_entity.id
_entity.type
_entity.pdbx_description
1 polymer ?
#
loop_
_entity_poly.entity_id
_entity_poly.type
_entity_poly.pdbx_seq_one_letter_code
_entity_poly.pdbx_strand_id
1 'polypeptide(L)'
;MGKIFSKKKIEPDLTNDEIEAIRDIWSRAKNENVGKKILLTLIEKKPKFAEYFGIGSENVDSKELMSKREFQLQAHRIQGFLDTAVGSLGYCPMTSIYDMAHRIGQIHFYKGVNFGADNWLVFKKVTVDQVSRVYFDSNNKDFNRKNNVNINSVRRNTSGESEEVLDVKNDQQPDESANSYNEMYEVQNCVARLGWNKFMTVIVREMKRGFLEEAMRNCKEDENLQS
;
A
#
# COMPACT_ATOMS: atom_id res chain seq x y z
N MET A 1 35.96 -29.83 1.84
CA MET A 1 35.13 -29.89 3.06
C MET A 1 33.85 -29.09 2.84
N GLY A 2 32.70 -29.75 3.02
CA GLY A 2 31.35 -29.22 3.34
C GLY A 2 30.81 -27.98 2.64
N LYS A 3 30.12 -28.13 1.50
CA LYS A 3 29.07 -27.18 1.07
C LYS A 3 27.71 -27.66 1.60
N ILE A 4 27.35 -27.24 2.81
CA ILE A 4 25.98 -27.37 3.31
C ILE A 4 25.29 -26.02 3.05
N PHE A 5 24.77 -25.83 1.84
CA PHE A 5 23.74 -24.82 1.64
C PHE A 5 22.42 -25.45 2.07
N SER A 6 21.92 -25.07 3.23
CA SER A 6 20.59 -25.44 3.68
C SER A 6 19.57 -24.92 2.66
N LYS A 7 19.05 -25.82 1.81
CA LYS A 7 17.97 -25.54 0.84
C LYS A 7 16.61 -25.39 1.54
N LYS A 8 16.53 -24.68 2.65
CA LYS A 8 15.22 -24.25 3.13
C LYS A 8 14.78 -23.09 2.25
N LYS A 9 14.07 -23.41 1.16
CA LYS A 9 13.14 -22.46 0.52
C LYS A 9 12.14 -22.07 1.60
N ILE A 10 12.37 -20.94 2.26
CA ILE A 10 11.37 -20.33 3.14
C ILE A 10 10.37 -19.67 2.19
N GLU A 11 9.44 -20.49 1.69
CA GLU A 11 8.18 -19.97 1.19
C GLU A 11 7.59 -19.12 2.32
N PRO A 12 7.07 -17.91 2.04
CA PRO A 12 6.18 -17.24 2.95
C PRO A 12 4.99 -18.17 3.09
N ASP A 13 4.91 -18.76 4.25
CA ASP A 13 3.77 -19.51 4.71
C ASP A 13 2.64 -18.48 4.92
N LEU A 14 1.99 -18.14 3.79
CA LEU A 14 0.77 -17.35 3.74
C LEU A 14 -0.39 -18.32 3.89
N THR A 15 -1.16 -18.16 4.97
CA THR A 15 -2.39 -18.93 5.15
C THR A 15 -3.45 -18.48 4.15
N ASN A 16 -4.50 -19.29 3.95
CA ASN A 16 -5.63 -18.90 3.11
C ASN A 16 -6.28 -17.60 3.62
N ASP A 17 -6.41 -17.45 4.94
CA ASP A 17 -6.95 -16.24 5.57
C ASP A 17 -6.08 -15.01 5.28
N GLU A 18 -4.74 -15.16 5.31
CA GLU A 18 -3.82 -14.09 4.95
C GLU A 18 -3.91 -13.73 3.46
N ILE A 19 -4.07 -14.73 2.58
CA ILE A 19 -4.28 -14.51 1.14
C ILE A 19 -5.56 -13.73 0.90
N GLU A 20 -6.67 -14.13 1.52
CA GLU A 20 -7.96 -13.46 1.40
C GLU A 20 -7.88 -12.02 1.92
N ALA A 21 -7.27 -11.83 3.10
CA ALA A 21 -7.09 -10.51 3.70
C ALA A 21 -6.20 -9.58 2.85
N ILE A 22 -5.12 -10.10 2.23
CA ILE A 22 -4.29 -9.34 1.28
C ILE A 22 -5.13 -8.89 0.07
N ARG A 23 -5.90 -9.81 -0.51
CA ARG A 23 -6.72 -9.55 -1.70
C ARG A 23 -7.82 -8.53 -1.41
N ASP A 24 -8.50 -8.65 -0.27
CA ASP A 24 -9.51 -7.70 0.19
C ASP A 24 -8.92 -6.29 0.34
N ILE A 25 -7.83 -6.13 1.10
CA ILE A 25 -7.14 -4.85 1.25
C ILE A 25 -6.69 -4.28 -0.10
N TRP A 26 -6.12 -5.11 -0.97
CA TRP A 26 -5.69 -4.65 -2.29
C TRP A 26 -6.85 -4.12 -3.12
N SER A 27 -8.00 -4.81 -3.09
CA SER A 27 -9.19 -4.44 -3.85
C SER A 27 -9.69 -3.04 -3.48
N ARG A 28 -9.59 -2.66 -2.20
CA ARG A 28 -9.91 -1.31 -1.71
C ARG A 28 -8.84 -0.31 -2.12
N ALA A 29 -7.56 -0.61 -1.84
CA ALA A 29 -6.46 0.32 -2.04
C ALA A 29 -6.21 0.67 -3.52
N LYS A 30 -6.30 -0.32 -4.43
CA LYS A 30 -5.89 -0.15 -5.85
C LYS A 30 -6.70 0.91 -6.61
N ASN A 31 -7.92 1.18 -6.18
CA ASN A 31 -8.80 2.18 -6.80
C ASN A 31 -8.41 3.62 -6.45
N GLU A 32 -7.47 3.82 -5.51
CA GLU A 32 -7.14 5.15 -4.99
C GLU A 32 -5.77 5.67 -5.47
N ASN A 33 -5.36 5.35 -6.70
CA ASN A 33 -4.04 5.71 -7.21
C ASN A 33 -2.88 5.23 -6.29
N VAL A 34 -3.02 4.04 -5.69
CA VAL A 34 -2.06 3.55 -4.68
C VAL A 34 -0.62 3.50 -5.21
N GLY A 35 -0.41 3.22 -6.50
CA GLY A 35 0.92 3.28 -7.11
C GLY A 35 1.56 4.66 -7.02
N LYS A 36 0.78 5.73 -7.21
CA LYS A 36 1.25 7.12 -7.06
C LYS A 36 1.54 7.43 -5.59
N LYS A 37 0.66 7.02 -4.66
CA LYS A 37 0.86 7.21 -3.21
C LYS A 37 2.14 6.50 -2.73
N ILE A 38 2.38 5.27 -3.19
CA ILE A 38 3.60 4.52 -2.90
C ILE A 38 4.83 5.26 -3.41
N LEU A 39 4.86 5.61 -4.70
CA LEU A 39 6.03 6.25 -5.30
C LEU A 39 6.31 7.63 -4.69
N LEU A 40 5.28 8.43 -4.44
CA LEU A 40 5.41 9.74 -3.81
C LEU A 40 6.02 9.61 -2.42
N THR A 41 5.44 8.78 -1.54
CA THR A 41 5.96 8.58 -0.18
C THR A 41 7.36 7.97 -0.17
N LEU A 42 7.70 7.16 -1.17
CA LEU A 42 9.04 6.60 -1.31
C LEU A 42 10.07 7.70 -1.59
N ILE A 43 9.76 8.60 -2.52
CA ILE A 43 10.61 9.75 -2.87
C ILE A 43 10.69 10.75 -1.71
N GLU A 44 9.58 11.04 -1.03
CA GLU A 44 9.58 11.92 0.16
C GLU A 44 10.50 11.40 1.27
N LYS A 45 10.56 10.08 1.48
CA LYS A 45 11.46 9.48 2.48
C LYS A 45 12.90 9.36 2.01
N LYS A 46 13.10 9.16 0.71
CA LYS A 46 14.40 8.92 0.08
C LYS A 46 14.39 9.58 -1.32
N PRO A 47 14.73 10.88 -1.41
CA PRO A 47 14.65 11.64 -2.67
C PRO A 47 15.41 11.02 -3.84
N LYS A 48 16.51 10.32 -3.56
CA LYS A 48 17.32 9.58 -4.54
C LYS A 48 16.55 8.56 -5.40
N PHE A 49 15.38 8.08 -4.95
CA PHE A 49 14.52 7.25 -5.80
C PHE A 49 14.05 7.98 -7.07
N ALA A 50 13.89 9.32 -7.02
CA ALA A 50 13.55 10.10 -8.20
C ALA A 50 14.66 10.05 -9.26
N GLU A 51 15.92 10.08 -8.83
CA GLU A 51 17.08 9.97 -9.72
C GLU A 51 17.16 8.59 -10.37
N TYR A 52 17.01 7.52 -9.57
CA TYR A 52 17.07 6.14 -10.08
C TYR A 52 16.03 5.81 -11.15
N PHE A 53 14.88 6.48 -11.12
CA PHE A 53 13.83 6.31 -12.10
C PHE A 53 13.83 7.38 -13.21
N GLY A 54 14.83 8.28 -13.22
CA GLY A 54 14.93 9.36 -14.20
C GLY A 54 13.79 10.38 -14.10
N ILE A 55 13.14 10.50 -12.94
CA ILE A 55 11.99 11.39 -12.71
C ILE A 55 12.46 12.83 -12.49
N GLY A 56 13.56 13.02 -11.78
CA GLY A 56 14.08 14.35 -11.46
C GLY A 56 15.18 14.31 -10.40
N SER A 57 15.71 15.50 -10.08
CA SER A 57 16.66 15.67 -8.98
C SER A 57 15.95 15.66 -7.62
N GLU A 58 16.73 15.56 -6.55
CA GLU A 58 16.24 15.39 -5.17
C GLU A 58 15.37 16.55 -4.64
N ASN A 59 15.35 17.71 -5.31
CA ASN A 59 14.74 18.96 -4.82
C ASN A 59 13.45 19.36 -5.56
N VAL A 60 12.76 18.42 -6.20
CA VAL A 60 11.52 18.71 -6.96
C VAL A 60 10.30 18.69 -6.04
N ASP A 61 9.42 19.69 -6.15
CA ASP A 61 8.15 19.74 -5.41
C ASP A 61 7.21 18.57 -5.77
N SER A 62 6.45 18.09 -4.79
CA SER A 62 5.53 16.94 -4.96
C SER A 62 4.51 17.13 -6.08
N LYS A 63 3.99 18.34 -6.29
CA LYS A 63 3.00 18.59 -7.36
C LYS A 63 3.65 18.53 -8.74
N GLU A 64 4.84 19.13 -8.88
CA GLU A 64 5.61 19.06 -10.12
C GLU A 64 5.97 17.60 -10.43
N LEU A 65 6.46 16.86 -9.42
CA LEU A 65 6.87 15.46 -9.54
C LEU A 65 5.73 14.56 -10.02
N MET A 66 4.52 14.74 -9.49
CA MET A 66 3.33 13.99 -9.91
C MET A 66 2.88 14.28 -11.34
N SER A 67 3.24 15.44 -11.89
CA SER A 67 2.94 15.80 -13.28
C SER A 67 3.87 15.13 -14.30
N LYS A 68 5.04 14.65 -13.87
CA LYS A 68 6.06 14.10 -14.77
C LYS A 68 5.63 12.76 -15.35
N ARG A 69 5.91 12.54 -16.63
CA ARG A 69 5.54 11.33 -17.36
C ARG A 69 6.22 10.10 -16.76
N GLU A 70 7.48 10.25 -16.38
CA GLU A 70 8.34 9.24 -15.78
C GLU A 70 7.77 8.80 -14.42
N PHE A 71 7.29 9.76 -13.62
CA PHE A 71 6.62 9.47 -12.36
C PHE A 71 5.34 8.66 -12.59
N GLN A 72 4.48 9.11 -13.51
CA GLN A 72 3.22 8.43 -13.80
C GLN A 72 3.45 7.01 -14.32
N LEU A 73 4.44 6.84 -15.21
CA LEU A 73 4.82 5.54 -15.74
C LEU A 73 5.35 4.61 -14.64
N GLN A 74 6.21 5.11 -13.76
CA GLN A 74 6.79 4.29 -12.71
C GLN A 74 5.76 3.93 -11.63
N ALA A 75 4.87 4.86 -11.28
CA ALA A 75 3.73 4.60 -10.40
C ALA A 75 2.81 3.52 -10.99
N HIS A 76 2.51 3.60 -12.29
CA HIS A 76 1.74 2.59 -13.00
C HIS A 76 2.43 1.22 -13.00
N ARG A 77 3.76 1.16 -13.21
CA ARG A 77 4.53 -0.09 -13.16
C ARG A 77 4.50 -0.74 -11.78
N ILE A 78 4.64 0.05 -10.72
CA ILE A 78 4.53 -0.45 -9.33
C ILE A 78 3.15 -1.04 -9.10
N GLN A 79 2.09 -0.31 -9.44
CA GLN A 79 0.73 -0.79 -9.26
C GLN A 79 0.44 -2.02 -10.11
N GLY A 80 0.83 -2.04 -11.38
CA GLY A 80 0.61 -3.18 -12.28
C GLY A 80 1.36 -4.45 -11.85
N PHE A 81 2.56 -4.31 -11.27
CA PHE A 81 3.25 -5.43 -10.63
C PHE A 81 2.44 -5.99 -9.45
N LEU A 82 1.95 -5.11 -8.56
CA LEU A 82 1.15 -5.52 -7.40
C LEU A 82 -0.20 -6.11 -7.82
N ASP A 83 -0.86 -5.56 -8.83
CA ASP A 83 -2.10 -6.11 -9.40
C ASP A 83 -1.89 -7.54 -9.89
N THR A 84 -0.80 -7.78 -10.62
CA THR A 84 -0.45 -9.11 -11.12
C THR A 84 -0.10 -10.06 -9.98
N ALA A 85 0.72 -9.61 -9.04
CA ALA A 85 1.20 -10.43 -7.93
C ALA A 85 0.04 -10.82 -6.98
N VAL A 86 -0.80 -9.87 -6.57
CA VAL A 86 -1.96 -10.13 -5.71
C VAL A 86 -3.03 -10.92 -6.45
N GLY A 87 -3.28 -10.61 -7.72
CA GLY A 87 -4.25 -11.34 -8.55
C GLY A 87 -3.90 -12.81 -8.76
N SER A 88 -2.62 -13.17 -8.61
CA SER A 88 -2.13 -14.55 -8.73
C SER A 88 -2.22 -15.35 -7.42
N LEU A 89 -2.41 -14.69 -6.26
CA LEU A 89 -2.45 -15.36 -4.96
C LEU A 89 -3.65 -16.32 -4.86
N GLY A 90 -3.36 -17.58 -4.55
CA GLY A 90 -4.36 -18.65 -4.44
C GLY A 90 -4.79 -19.28 -5.78
N TYR A 91 -4.30 -18.78 -6.91
CA TYR A 91 -4.62 -19.31 -8.25
C TYR A 91 -3.41 -19.88 -8.98
N CYS A 92 -2.23 -19.29 -8.77
CA CYS A 92 -0.98 -19.72 -9.38
C CYS A 92 0.01 -20.21 -8.30
N PRO A 93 0.96 -21.08 -8.65
CA PRO A 93 2.07 -21.39 -7.75
C PRO A 93 2.79 -20.12 -7.35
N MET A 94 3.05 -19.98 -6.06
CA MET A 94 3.66 -18.79 -5.48
C MET A 94 5.06 -18.50 -6.07
N THR A 95 5.75 -19.54 -6.54
CA THR A 95 7.02 -19.43 -7.28
C THR A 95 6.92 -18.53 -8.50
N SER A 96 5.77 -18.46 -9.17
CA SER A 96 5.58 -17.60 -10.35
C SER A 96 5.73 -16.11 -10.00
N ILE A 97 5.25 -15.72 -8.81
CA ILE A 97 5.41 -14.35 -8.30
C ILE A 97 6.89 -14.08 -7.96
N TYR A 98 7.60 -15.10 -7.47
CA TYR A 98 9.02 -14.98 -7.12
C TYR A 98 9.91 -14.87 -8.34
N ASP A 99 9.63 -15.63 -9.38
CA ASP A 99 10.37 -15.54 -10.64
C ASP A 99 10.16 -14.16 -11.28
N MET A 100 8.94 -13.61 -11.21
CA MET A 100 8.67 -12.23 -11.63
C MET A 100 9.45 -11.20 -10.79
N ALA A 101 9.43 -11.32 -9.46
CA ALA A 101 10.16 -10.42 -8.56
C ALA A 101 11.68 -10.50 -8.77
N HIS A 102 12.21 -11.72 -8.92
CA HIS A 102 13.61 -11.99 -9.24
C HIS A 102 14.02 -11.34 -10.57
N ARG A 103 13.22 -11.52 -11.63
CA ARG A 103 13.44 -10.89 -12.94
C ARG A 103 13.47 -9.36 -12.85
N ILE A 104 12.57 -8.78 -12.05
CA ILE A 104 12.58 -7.33 -11.80
C ILE A 104 13.90 -6.91 -11.13
N GLY A 105 14.41 -7.69 -10.18
CA GLY A 105 15.72 -7.48 -9.57
C GLY A 105 16.86 -7.42 -10.58
N GLN A 106 16.90 -8.36 -11.52
CA GLN A 106 17.88 -8.38 -12.62
C GLN A 106 17.77 -7.11 -13.48
N ILE A 107 16.54 -6.69 -13.82
CA ILE A 107 16.31 -5.47 -14.59
C ILE A 107 16.83 -4.23 -13.85
N HIS A 108 16.64 -4.16 -12.53
CA HIS A 108 17.14 -3.04 -11.72
C HIS A 108 18.66 -2.95 -11.74
N PHE A 109 19.37 -4.09 -11.77
CA PHE A 109 20.83 -4.12 -11.94
C PHE A 109 21.25 -3.47 -13.25
N TYR A 110 20.70 -3.92 -14.38
CA TYR A 110 21.05 -3.37 -15.70
C TYR A 110 20.61 -1.91 -15.91
N LYS A 111 19.63 -1.43 -15.13
CA LYS A 111 19.21 -0.03 -15.12
C LYS A 111 20.06 0.86 -14.21
N GLY A 112 21.09 0.31 -13.55
CA GLY A 112 21.96 1.07 -12.66
C GLY A 112 21.27 1.55 -11.38
N VAL A 113 20.18 0.92 -10.97
CA VAL A 113 19.47 1.30 -9.75
C VAL A 113 20.28 0.82 -8.54
N ASN A 114 20.97 1.74 -7.87
CA ASN A 114 21.81 1.41 -6.73
C ASN A 114 21.00 1.32 -5.42
N PHE A 115 20.28 0.22 -5.23
CA PHE A 115 19.59 -0.04 -3.98
C PHE A 115 20.47 -0.74 -2.94
N GLY A 116 20.94 0.07 -1.98
CA GLY A 116 21.36 -0.42 -0.68
C GLY A 116 20.26 -1.19 0.05
N ALA A 117 20.64 -1.96 1.06
CA ALA A 117 19.71 -2.77 1.85
C ALA A 117 18.57 -1.94 2.47
N ASP A 118 18.87 -0.69 2.86
CA ASP A 118 17.90 0.25 3.41
C ASP A 118 16.82 0.65 2.40
N ASN A 119 17.18 0.89 1.13
CA ASN A 119 16.22 1.28 0.09
C ASN A 119 15.18 0.19 -0.17
N TRP A 120 15.61 -1.07 -0.21
CA TRP A 120 14.71 -2.22 -0.34
C TRP A 120 13.72 -2.32 0.83
N LEU A 121 14.19 -2.08 2.06
CA LEU A 121 13.37 -2.11 3.26
C LEU A 121 12.40 -0.93 3.32
N VAL A 122 12.82 0.26 2.87
CA VAL A 122 11.94 1.44 2.76
C VAL A 122 10.84 1.16 1.74
N PHE A 123 11.15 0.58 0.58
CA PHE A 123 10.13 0.20 -0.40
C PHE A 123 9.10 -0.78 0.17
N LYS A 124 9.55 -1.86 0.84
CA LYS A 124 8.66 -2.78 1.57
C LYS A 124 7.76 -2.01 2.53
N LYS A 125 8.36 -1.22 3.43
CA LYS A 125 7.63 -0.51 4.50
C LYS A 125 6.59 0.43 3.91
N VAL A 126 6.97 1.25 2.93
CA VAL A 126 6.07 2.20 2.26
C VAL A 126 4.93 1.46 1.56
N THR A 127 5.22 0.36 0.86
CA THR A 127 4.18 -0.43 0.20
C THR A 127 3.16 -0.94 1.19
N VAL A 128 3.61 -1.64 2.25
CA VAL A 128 2.72 -2.19 3.29
C VAL A 128 1.92 -1.09 3.99
N ASP A 129 2.57 0.03 4.33
CA ASP A 129 1.91 1.16 4.99
C ASP A 129 0.86 1.80 4.07
N GLN A 130 1.11 1.95 2.77
CA GLN A 130 0.18 2.59 1.85
C GLN A 130 -1.01 1.68 1.49
N VAL A 131 -0.80 0.37 1.30
CA VAL A 131 -1.91 -0.54 0.99
C VAL A 131 -2.78 -0.82 2.22
N SER A 132 -2.21 -0.84 3.43
CA SER A 132 -2.96 -1.19 4.65
C SER A 132 -3.56 0.02 5.36
N ARG A 133 -3.44 1.23 4.79
CA ARG A 133 -4.02 2.45 5.37
C ARG A 133 -5.54 2.30 5.45
N VAL A 134 -6.07 2.34 6.67
CA VAL A 134 -7.51 2.48 6.91
C VAL A 134 -7.86 3.95 6.75
N TYR A 135 -8.66 4.27 5.73
CA TYR A 135 -9.41 5.51 5.74
C TYR A 135 -10.64 5.27 6.60
N PHE A 136 -10.65 5.81 7.82
CA PHE A 136 -11.93 5.98 8.52
C PHE A 136 -12.68 7.05 7.74
N ASP A 137 -13.70 6.64 6.97
CA ASP A 137 -14.61 7.56 6.30
C ASP A 137 -15.34 8.42 7.34
N SER A 138 -14.70 9.51 7.75
CA SER A 138 -15.35 10.60 8.49
C SER A 138 -16.25 11.45 7.58
N ASN A 139 -16.31 11.14 6.28
CA ASN A 139 -16.96 11.94 5.26
C ASN A 139 -18.42 11.56 4.97
N ASN A 140 -19.04 10.67 5.75
CA ASN A 140 -20.47 10.37 5.62
C ASN A 140 -21.37 11.21 6.56
N LYS A 141 -20.87 12.34 7.09
CA LYS A 141 -21.68 13.33 7.84
C LYS A 141 -22.13 14.54 7.02
N ASP A 142 -21.63 14.73 5.79
CA ASP A 142 -21.89 15.95 5.03
C ASP A 142 -22.95 15.82 3.91
N PHE A 143 -23.57 14.65 3.72
CA PHE A 143 -24.64 14.47 2.72
C PHE A 143 -26.08 14.62 3.27
N ASN A 144 -26.28 14.77 4.58
CA ASN A 144 -27.61 14.98 5.18
C ASN A 144 -27.81 16.37 5.82
N ARG A 145 -26.91 17.34 5.60
CA ARG A 145 -26.99 18.69 6.20
C ARG A 145 -27.26 19.81 5.19
N LYS A 146 -27.95 19.51 4.09
CA LYS A 146 -28.35 20.52 3.07
C LYS A 146 -29.85 20.59 2.76
N ASN A 147 -30.72 19.94 3.54
CA ASN A 147 -32.17 20.19 3.49
C ASN A 147 -32.67 20.73 4.84
N ASN A 148 -32.29 21.96 5.16
CA ASN A 148 -33.13 22.90 5.92
C ASN A 148 -32.35 24.16 6.27
N VAL A 149 -32.17 25.03 5.29
CA VAL A 149 -32.18 26.47 5.55
C VAL A 149 -32.71 27.14 4.28
N ASN A 150 -33.99 27.50 4.27
CA ASN A 150 -34.34 28.79 3.68
C ASN A 150 -35.28 29.55 4.60
N ILE A 151 -34.93 30.80 4.77
CA ILE A 151 -35.20 31.66 5.91
C ILE A 151 -36.25 32.69 5.51
N ASN A 152 -37.18 32.89 6.45
CA ASN A 152 -37.93 34.10 6.78
C ASN A 152 -39.21 34.51 6.02
N SER A 153 -40.12 34.93 6.91
CA SER A 153 -41.02 36.10 6.83
C SER A 153 -42.43 35.83 6.31
N VAL A 154 -43.42 35.81 7.20
CA VAL A 154 -44.42 36.89 7.35
C VAL A 154 -45.14 36.79 8.72
N ARG A 155 -45.29 37.96 9.36
CA ARG A 155 -46.02 38.27 10.61
C ARG A 155 -47.53 37.94 10.57
N ARG A 156 -48.11 37.53 11.72
CA ARG A 156 -49.15 38.26 12.51
C ARG A 156 -49.75 37.37 13.63
N ASN A 157 -49.76 37.92 14.85
CA ASN A 157 -50.78 37.98 15.94
C ASN A 157 -51.79 36.80 16.07
N THR A 158 -52.19 36.25 17.23
CA THR A 158 -52.47 36.81 18.57
C THR A 158 -52.84 35.67 19.54
N SER A 159 -52.61 35.88 20.85
CA SER A 159 -53.33 35.37 22.06
C SER A 159 -53.53 33.87 22.36
N GLY A 160 -53.21 33.48 23.61
CA GLY A 160 -53.96 32.45 24.35
C GLY A 160 -53.10 31.35 25.01
N GLU A 161 -52.95 31.45 26.33
CA GLU A 161 -52.71 30.42 27.37
C GLU A 161 -52.50 28.95 26.96
N SER A 162 -51.45 28.30 27.47
CA SER A 162 -51.48 27.23 28.49
C SER A 162 -50.18 26.40 28.54
N GLU A 163 -49.85 25.95 29.75
CA GLU A 163 -48.69 25.17 30.16
C GLU A 163 -48.66 23.76 29.54
N GLU A 164 -47.47 23.24 29.21
CA GLU A 164 -47.09 21.86 29.59
C GLU A 164 -45.58 21.65 29.43
N VAL A 165 -44.94 21.27 30.55
CA VAL A 165 -43.54 20.87 30.65
C VAL A 165 -43.46 19.39 30.29
N LEU A 166 -42.78 19.04 29.19
CA LEU A 166 -42.42 17.65 28.87
C LEU A 166 -40.91 17.46 28.96
N ASP A 167 -40.52 16.83 30.07
CA ASP A 167 -39.17 16.42 30.44
C ASP A 167 -38.81 15.13 29.66
N VAL A 168 -38.14 15.27 28.51
CA VAL A 168 -37.70 14.12 27.71
C VAL A 168 -36.31 13.69 28.19
N LYS A 169 -36.29 12.67 29.04
CA LYS A 169 -35.08 11.93 29.41
C LYS A 169 -34.47 11.27 28.17
N ASN A 170 -33.22 11.62 27.90
CA ASN A 170 -32.43 11.11 26.80
C ASN A 170 -31.75 9.79 27.21
N ASP A 171 -32.45 8.66 27.05
CA ASP A 171 -31.87 7.34 27.21
C ASP A 171 -31.10 6.95 25.93
N GLN A 172 -29.84 7.38 25.84
CA GLN A 172 -28.89 6.85 24.87
C GLN A 172 -28.30 5.54 25.41
N GLN A 173 -28.87 4.41 24.98
CA GLN A 173 -28.18 3.12 25.06
C GLN A 173 -26.91 3.17 24.17
N PRO A 174 -25.75 2.71 24.65
CA PRO A 174 -24.57 2.53 23.80
C PRO A 174 -24.84 1.41 22.80
N ASP A 175 -24.64 1.70 21.51
CA ASP A 175 -24.77 0.72 20.42
C ASP A 175 -23.59 -0.27 20.46
N GLU A 176 -23.78 -1.39 21.16
CA GLU A 176 -22.80 -2.49 21.26
C GLU A 176 -22.45 -3.11 19.89
N SER A 177 -23.32 -2.96 18.88
CA SER A 177 -23.07 -3.50 17.54
C SER A 177 -21.93 -2.75 16.84
N ALA A 178 -21.86 -1.42 17.00
CA ALA A 178 -20.82 -0.59 16.41
C ALA A 178 -19.41 -0.94 16.93
N ASN A 179 -19.30 -1.38 18.18
CA ASN A 179 -18.03 -1.80 18.78
C ASN A 179 -17.54 -3.14 18.21
N SER A 180 -18.46 -4.10 18.01
CA SER A 180 -18.14 -5.42 17.44
C SER A 180 -17.65 -5.34 15.98
N TYR A 181 -18.27 -4.47 15.17
CA TYR A 181 -17.80 -4.24 13.79
C TYR A 181 -16.40 -3.60 13.77
N ASN A 182 -16.16 -2.58 14.60
CA ASN A 182 -14.84 -1.93 14.67
C ASN A 182 -13.74 -2.91 15.08
N GLU A 183 -13.98 -3.77 16.07
CA GLU A 183 -13.03 -4.79 16.50
C GLU A 183 -12.74 -5.81 15.39
N MET A 184 -13.76 -6.28 14.68
CA MET A 184 -13.60 -7.19 13.54
C MET A 184 -12.80 -6.55 12.40
N TYR A 185 -13.04 -5.28 12.09
CA TYR A 185 -12.28 -4.53 11.08
C TYR A 185 -10.81 -4.33 11.48
N GLU A 186 -10.55 -4.08 12.76
CA GLU A 186 -9.19 -3.96 13.29
C GLU A 186 -8.42 -5.29 13.22
N VAL A 187 -9.09 -6.41 13.56
CA VAL A 187 -8.51 -7.76 13.43
C VAL A 187 -8.25 -8.12 11.96
N GLN A 188 -9.21 -7.87 11.05
CA GLN A 188 -8.99 -8.12 9.63
C GLN A 188 -7.84 -7.27 9.07
N ASN A 189 -7.68 -6.04 9.56
CA ASN A 189 -6.56 -5.19 9.18
C ASN A 189 -5.23 -5.73 9.73
N CYS A 190 -5.20 -6.29 10.94
CA CYS A 190 -3.99 -6.85 11.52
C CYS A 190 -3.52 -8.10 10.77
N VAL A 191 -4.44 -9.00 10.39
CA VAL A 191 -4.18 -10.19 9.57
C VAL A 191 -3.66 -9.77 8.20
N ALA A 192 -4.33 -8.82 7.54
CA ALA A 192 -3.91 -8.33 6.24
C ALA A 192 -2.52 -7.66 6.31
N ARG A 193 -2.25 -6.82 7.33
CA ARG A 193 -0.97 -6.15 7.51
C ARG A 193 0.15 -7.16 7.77
N LEU A 194 -0.11 -8.24 8.51
CA LEU A 194 0.81 -9.36 8.70
C LEU A 194 1.07 -10.07 7.36
N GLY A 195 0.01 -10.43 6.63
CA GLY A 195 0.09 -11.06 5.31
C GLY A 195 0.89 -10.22 4.32
N TRP A 196 0.59 -8.93 4.19
CA TRP A 196 1.34 -7.99 3.37
C TRP A 196 2.81 -7.87 3.77
N ASN A 197 3.12 -7.91 5.07
CA ASN A 197 4.50 -7.93 5.54
C ASN A 197 5.23 -9.20 5.12
N LYS A 198 4.64 -10.38 5.31
CA LYS A 198 5.22 -11.66 4.87
C LYS A 198 5.43 -11.66 3.35
N PHE A 199 4.40 -11.26 2.61
CA PHE A 199 4.39 -11.23 1.14
C PHE A 199 5.48 -10.31 0.59
N MET A 200 5.50 -9.04 1.03
CA MET A 200 6.49 -8.07 0.56
C MET A 200 7.92 -8.40 1.02
N THR A 201 8.09 -9.09 2.15
CA THR A 201 9.41 -9.60 2.58
C THR A 201 10.00 -10.53 1.54
N VAL A 202 9.18 -11.46 1.04
CA VAL A 202 9.65 -12.41 0.04
C VAL A 202 9.85 -11.74 -1.31
N ILE A 203 8.94 -10.88 -1.75
CA ILE A 203 9.14 -10.10 -2.99
C ILE A 203 10.48 -9.38 -2.96
N VAL A 204 10.78 -8.63 -1.90
CA VAL A 204 12.04 -7.89 -1.77
C VAL A 204 13.25 -8.84 -1.72
N ARG A 205 13.14 -9.98 -1.04
CA ARG A 205 14.19 -11.00 -1.01
C ARG A 205 14.51 -11.51 -2.42
N GLU A 206 13.49 -11.83 -3.20
CA GLU A 206 13.65 -12.37 -4.56
C GLU A 206 14.20 -11.30 -5.52
N MET A 207 13.72 -10.05 -5.43
CA MET A 207 14.30 -8.92 -6.17
C MET A 207 15.78 -8.73 -5.83
N LYS A 208 16.13 -8.74 -4.53
CA LYS A 208 17.53 -8.62 -4.09
C LYS A 208 18.37 -9.79 -4.59
N ARG A 209 17.84 -11.02 -4.57
CA ARG A 209 18.53 -12.19 -5.11
C ARG A 209 18.83 -12.00 -6.61
N GLY A 210 17.83 -11.63 -7.41
CA GLY A 210 18.02 -11.41 -8.84
C GLY A 210 19.03 -10.31 -9.14
N PHE A 211 19.00 -9.20 -8.39
CA PHE A 211 19.98 -8.13 -8.51
C PHE A 211 21.41 -8.61 -8.23
N LEU A 212 21.62 -9.31 -7.12
CA LEU A 212 22.95 -9.76 -6.70
C LEU A 212 23.52 -10.87 -7.60
N GLU A 213 22.67 -11.76 -8.11
CA GLU A 213 23.10 -12.79 -9.05
C GLU A 213 23.64 -12.20 -10.35
N GLU A 214 23.02 -11.13 -10.87
CA GLU A 214 23.55 -10.42 -12.04
C GLU A 214 24.84 -9.69 -11.74
N ALA A 215 24.93 -9.00 -10.59
CA ALA A 215 26.16 -8.36 -10.17
C ALA A 215 27.33 -9.36 -10.08
N MET A 216 27.11 -10.53 -9.48
CA MET A 216 28.11 -11.58 -9.37
C MET A 216 28.48 -12.20 -10.73
N ARG A 217 27.54 -12.30 -11.68
CA ARG A 217 27.82 -12.82 -13.02
C ARG A 217 28.75 -11.87 -13.78
N ASN A 218 28.46 -10.57 -13.73
CA ASN A 218 29.25 -9.55 -14.42
C ASN A 218 30.69 -9.46 -13.86
N CYS A 219 30.87 -9.54 -12.52
CA CYS A 219 32.22 -9.57 -11.95
C CYS A 219 33.06 -10.79 -12.41
N LYS A 220 32.44 -11.96 -12.60
CA LYS A 220 33.14 -13.16 -13.09
C LYS A 220 33.47 -13.09 -14.57
N GLU A 221 32.62 -12.43 -15.36
CA GLU A 221 32.90 -12.19 -16.78
C GLU A 221 34.12 -11.26 -16.92
N ASP A 222 34.24 -10.23 -16.07
CA ASP A 222 35.41 -9.34 -16.04
C ASP A 222 36.71 -10.08 -15.65
N GLU A 223 36.67 -10.98 -14.67
CA GLU A 223 37.84 -11.80 -14.27
C GLU A 223 38.31 -12.74 -15.39
N ASN A 224 37.37 -13.33 -16.14
CA ASN A 224 37.68 -14.22 -17.27
C ASN A 224 38.20 -13.47 -18.51
N LEU A 225 37.95 -12.17 -18.64
CA LEU A 225 38.47 -11.33 -19.72
C LEU A 225 39.87 -10.78 -19.41
N GLN A 226 40.31 -10.84 -18.16
CA GLN A 226 41.62 -10.38 -17.69
C GLN A 226 42.65 -11.51 -17.51
N SER A 227 42.25 -12.77 -17.79
CA SER A 227 43.12 -13.96 -17.74
C SER A 227 43.44 -14.48 -19.13
#